data_AF-A0A833W3D8-F1
#
_entry.id   AF-A0A833W3D8-F1
#
_cell.length_a   1.000
_cell.length_b   1.000
_cell.length_c   1.000
_cell.angle_alpha   90.00
_cell.angle_beta   90.00
_cell.angle_gamma   90.00
#
_symmetry.space_group_name_H-M   'P 1'
#
loop_
_entity.id
_entity.type
_entity.pdbx_description
1 polymer ?
#
loop_
_entity_poly.entity_id
_entity_poly.type
_entity_poly.pdbx_seq_one_letter_code
_entity_poly.pdbx_strand_id
1 'polypeptide(L)'
;MAEAKLRYGMTDKDYLGAVGRKFKAVFGLMPYLNYLGRERCHWSTLEQYMIVKSGSKLAWLRVRYKRDEKKKKARATRLLIEKRRYFIEAFSPAFAEYVSSIRFREYDTDVLRQSYQRYIEVRAKLGEHGLWHHIDSAPCKKFIKTGKM
;
A
#
# COMPACT_ATOMS: atom_id res chain seq x y z
N MET A 1 -11.42 18.03 16.44
CA MET A 1 -10.47 17.05 15.85
C MET A 1 -10.45 17.07 14.31
N ALA A 2 -11.59 16.96 13.62
CA ALA A 2 -11.68 16.99 12.15
C ALA A 2 -11.03 18.25 11.53
N GLU A 3 -11.28 19.42 12.11
CA GLU A 3 -10.65 20.67 11.65
C GLU A 3 -9.12 20.70 11.83
N ALA A 4 -8.57 20.07 12.88
CA ALA A 4 -7.12 19.97 13.06
C ALA A 4 -6.47 19.05 12.01
N LYS A 5 -7.18 18.00 11.58
CA LYS A 5 -6.77 17.18 10.43
C LYS A 5 -6.77 18.00 9.15
N LEU A 6 -7.84 18.76 8.90
CA LEU A 6 -7.98 19.58 7.70
C LEU A 6 -6.90 20.68 7.63
N ARG A 7 -6.75 21.45 8.72
CA ARG A 7 -5.89 22.63 8.80
C ARG A 7 -4.40 22.27 8.87
N TYR A 8 -4.03 21.31 9.73
CA TYR A 8 -2.62 20.98 9.99
C TYR A 8 -2.18 19.62 9.47
N GLY A 9 -3.07 18.81 8.88
CA GLY A 9 -2.73 17.46 8.43
C GLY A 9 -2.37 16.52 9.59
N MET A 10 -2.85 16.81 10.80
CA MET A 10 -2.61 15.99 11.98
C MET A 10 -3.28 14.62 11.84
N THR A 11 -2.61 13.57 12.28
CA THR A 11 -3.26 12.27 12.52
C THR A 11 -3.96 12.25 13.87
N ASP A 12 -4.78 11.24 14.11
CA ASP A 12 -5.40 11.05 15.42
C ASP A 12 -4.35 10.93 16.52
N LYS A 13 -3.26 10.19 16.26
CA LYS A 13 -2.12 10.09 17.17
C LYS A 13 -1.45 11.45 17.42
N ASP A 14 -1.32 12.30 16.40
CA ASP A 14 -0.74 13.64 16.54
C ASP A 14 -1.63 14.53 17.42
N TYR A 15 -2.93 14.55 17.14
CA TYR A 15 -3.90 15.31 17.91
C TYR A 15 -3.94 14.85 19.36
N LEU A 16 -4.06 13.54 19.60
CA LEU A 16 -4.04 12.96 20.94
C LEU A 16 -2.72 13.24 21.68
N GLY A 17 -1.60 13.24 20.97
CA GLY A 17 -0.30 13.63 21.52
C GLY A 17 -0.24 15.11 21.91
N ALA A 18 -0.90 15.99 21.15
CA ALA A 18 -0.96 17.42 21.47
C ALA A 18 -1.88 17.69 22.67
N VAL A 19 -3.08 17.10 22.68
CA VAL A 19 -4.03 17.24 23.79
C VAL A 19 -3.48 16.60 25.06
N GLY A 20 -2.88 15.40 24.97
CA GLY A 20 -2.31 14.68 26.11
C GLY A 20 -1.15 15.42 26.76
N ARG A 21 -0.31 16.14 25.99
CA ARG A 21 0.75 17.00 26.57
C ARG A 21 0.17 18.19 27.33
N LYS A 22 -0.86 18.85 26.78
CA LYS A 22 -1.55 19.94 27.49
C LYS A 22 -2.18 19.42 28.78
N PHE A 23 -2.83 18.26 28.73
CA PHE A 23 -3.46 17.65 29.90
C PHE A 23 -2.44 17.29 30.98
N LYS A 24 -1.30 16.68 30.60
CA LYS A 24 -0.22 16.34 31.54
C LYS A 24 0.46 17.58 32.15
N ALA A 25 0.53 18.68 31.41
CA ALA A 25 1.07 19.95 31.90
C ALA A 25 0.11 20.70 32.83
N VAL A 26 -1.21 20.53 32.67
CA VAL A 26 -2.23 21.25 33.46
C VAL A 26 -2.78 20.43 34.63
N PHE A 27 -2.88 19.11 34.49
CA PHE A 27 -3.56 18.21 35.44
C PHE A 27 -2.68 16.99 35.77
N GLY A 28 -1.49 17.22 36.30
CA GLY A 28 -0.65 16.13 36.80
C GLY A 28 -1.43 15.22 37.75
N LEU A 29 -1.63 13.96 37.34
CA LEU A 29 -2.30 12.87 38.09
C LEU A 29 -3.85 12.80 38.15
N MET A 30 -4.60 13.02 37.05
CA MET A 30 -6.00 12.52 37.00
C MET A 30 -6.34 11.75 35.72
N PRO A 31 -6.42 10.40 35.77
CA PRO A 31 -6.71 9.55 34.60
C PRO A 31 -8.10 9.77 33.97
N TYR A 32 -9.08 10.23 34.75
CA TYR A 32 -10.51 10.20 34.41
C TYR A 32 -11.01 11.44 33.66
N LEU A 33 -10.26 12.53 33.62
CA LEU A 33 -10.62 13.76 32.87
C LEU A 33 -10.25 13.73 31.38
N ASN A 34 -9.58 12.66 30.92
CA ASN A 34 -9.11 12.51 29.54
C ASN A 34 -10.22 12.51 28.47
N TYR A 35 -11.47 12.23 28.85
CA TYR A 35 -12.59 12.11 27.92
C TYR A 35 -13.31 13.43 27.63
N LEU A 36 -13.48 14.30 28.64
CA LEU A 36 -14.33 15.50 28.52
C LEU A 36 -13.60 16.74 27.97
N GLY A 37 -12.29 16.85 28.16
CA GLY A 37 -11.51 18.01 27.67
C GLY A 37 -10.95 17.88 26.24
N ARG A 38 -11.23 16.77 25.53
CA ARG A 38 -10.65 16.46 24.21
C ARG A 38 -11.31 17.19 23.04
N GLU A 39 -12.50 17.77 23.26
CA GLU A 39 -13.32 18.30 22.16
C GLU A 39 -12.86 19.66 21.65
N ARG A 40 -12.15 20.47 22.47
CA ARG A 40 -11.66 21.80 22.08
C ARG A 40 -10.22 22.05 22.51
N CYS A 41 -9.27 21.51 21.75
CA CYS A 41 -7.86 21.89 21.89
C CYS A 41 -7.63 23.25 21.21
N HIS A 42 -7.04 24.21 21.93
CA HIS A 42 -6.74 25.53 21.38
C HIS A 42 -5.67 25.45 20.27
N TRP A 43 -5.81 26.26 19.23
CA TRP A 43 -4.91 26.24 18.07
C TRP A 43 -3.44 26.43 18.43
N SER A 44 -3.13 27.31 19.37
CA SER A 44 -1.76 27.53 19.86
C SER A 44 -1.13 26.26 20.45
N THR A 45 -1.92 25.39 21.11
CA THR A 45 -1.43 24.12 21.64
C THR A 45 -1.04 23.16 20.53
N LEU A 46 -1.84 23.12 19.45
CA LEU A 46 -1.56 22.31 18.27
C LEU A 46 -0.30 22.83 17.55
N GLU A 47 -0.15 24.15 17.43
CA GLU A 47 1.04 24.77 16.85
C GLU A 47 2.30 24.51 17.66
N GLN A 48 2.23 24.67 18.99
CA GLN A 48 3.33 24.36 19.88
C GLN A 48 3.73 22.88 19.77
N TYR A 49 2.77 21.97 19.70
CA TYR A 49 3.07 20.55 19.47
C TYR A 49 3.80 20.32 18.15
N MET A 50 3.39 20.98 17.06
CA MET A 50 4.07 20.85 15.76
C MET A 50 5.53 21.32 15.84
N ILE A 51 5.77 22.46 16.49
CA ILE A 51 7.11 23.02 16.67
C ILE A 51 7.95 22.09 17.55
N VAL A 52 7.44 21.63 18.69
CA VAL A 52 8.17 20.73 19.59
C VAL A 52 8.47 19.38 18.91
N LYS A 53 7.55 18.87 18.09
CA LYS A 53 7.72 17.57 17.43
C LYS A 53 8.63 17.62 16.20
N SER A 54 8.61 18.72 15.46
CA SER A 54 9.28 18.81 14.15
C SER A 54 10.33 19.92 14.08
N GLY A 55 10.59 20.64 15.17
CA GLY A 55 11.52 21.76 15.27
C GLY A 55 10.93 23.09 14.79
N SER A 56 10.05 23.07 13.78
CA SER A 56 9.39 24.28 13.26
C SER A 56 8.09 23.97 12.52
N LYS A 57 7.27 25.01 12.27
CA LYS A 57 6.06 24.89 11.43
C LYS A 57 6.42 24.48 9.99
N LEU A 58 7.51 25.01 9.42
CA LEU A 58 7.97 24.64 8.08
C LEU A 58 8.41 23.17 8.01
N ALA A 59 9.12 22.68 9.03
CA ALA A 59 9.52 21.28 9.11
C ALA A 59 8.31 20.36 9.23
N TRP A 60 7.27 20.75 9.99
CA TRP A 60 6.00 20.03 10.05
C TRP A 60 5.34 19.91 8.66
N LEU A 61 5.29 21.01 7.88
CA LEU A 61 4.74 20.98 6.52
C LEU A 61 5.51 20.01 5.61
N ARG A 62 6.85 19.97 5.70
CA ARG A 62 7.68 18.99 4.96
C ARG A 62 7.35 17.55 5.36
N VAL A 63 7.15 17.28 6.66
CA VAL A 63 6.75 15.95 7.16
C VAL A 63 5.36 15.56 6.64
N ARG A 64 4.41 16.49 6.62
CA ARG A 64 3.08 16.27 6.02
C ARG A 64 3.20 15.94 4.54
N TYR A 65 3.91 16.75 3.77
CA TYR A 65 4.10 16.54 2.33
C TYR A 65 4.69 15.15 2.01
N LYS A 66 5.78 14.77 2.68
CA LYS A 66 6.40 13.44 2.51
C LYS A 66 5.44 12.29 2.81
N ARG A 67 4.59 12.46 3.83
CA ARG A 67 3.57 11.47 4.21
C ARG A 67 2.50 11.34 3.13
N ASP A 68 2.05 12.45 2.58
CA ASP A 68 1.03 12.47 1.52
C ASP A 68 1.58 11.90 0.20
N GLU A 69 2.83 12.21 -0.15
CA GLU A 69 3.52 11.54 -1.26
C GLU A 69 3.60 10.02 -1.07
N LYS A 70 4.00 9.57 0.13
CA LYS A 70 4.09 8.14 0.44
C LYS A 70 2.73 7.46 0.30
N LYS A 71 1.65 8.11 0.76
CA LYS A 71 0.27 7.61 0.57
C LYS A 71 -0.11 7.55 -0.90
N LYS A 72 0.21 8.58 -1.69
CA LYS A 72 -0.08 8.63 -3.14
C LYS A 72 0.64 7.50 -3.86
N LYS A 73 1.94 7.30 -3.60
CA LYS A 73 2.74 6.19 -4.16
C LYS A 73 2.15 4.83 -3.77
N ALA A 74 1.85 4.62 -2.48
CA ALA A 74 1.26 3.37 -2.01
C ALA A 74 -0.10 3.08 -2.67
N ARG A 75 -0.95 4.09 -2.85
CA ARG A 75 -2.24 3.95 -3.56
C ARG A 75 -2.03 3.61 -5.03
N ALA A 76 -1.12 4.27 -5.71
CA ALA A 76 -0.80 3.98 -7.11
C ALA A 76 -0.32 2.54 -7.29
N THR A 77 0.57 2.06 -6.41
CA THR A 77 1.03 0.66 -6.41
C THR A 77 -0.11 -0.32 -6.17
N ARG A 78 -1.03 -0.05 -5.22
CA ARG A 78 -2.20 -0.91 -4.98
C ARG A 78 -3.09 -1.01 -6.21
N LEU A 79 -3.42 0.12 -6.83
CA LEU A 79 -4.23 0.16 -8.05
C LEU A 79 -3.56 -0.59 -9.21
N LEU A 80 -2.24 -0.50 -9.34
CA LEU A 80 -1.48 -1.24 -10.35
C LEU A 80 -1.58 -2.76 -10.12
N ILE A 81 -1.43 -3.20 -8.87
CA ILE A 81 -1.53 -4.62 -8.48
C ILE A 81 -2.96 -5.14 -8.70
N GLU A 82 -3.98 -4.38 -8.31
CA GLU A 82 -5.39 -4.74 -8.51
C GLU A 82 -5.72 -4.85 -10.00
N LYS A 83 -5.36 -3.85 -10.81
CA LYS A 83 -5.57 -3.89 -12.27
C LYS A 83 -4.92 -5.11 -12.90
N ARG A 84 -3.68 -5.40 -12.54
CA ARG A 84 -2.97 -6.59 -13.01
C ARG A 84 -3.71 -7.87 -12.62
N ARG A 85 -4.13 -7.98 -11.36
CA ARG A 85 -4.84 -9.16 -10.87
C ARG A 85 -6.13 -9.39 -11.67
N TYR A 86 -6.96 -8.37 -11.82
CA TYR A 86 -8.19 -8.44 -12.61
C TYR A 86 -7.92 -8.81 -14.07
N PHE A 87 -6.87 -8.24 -14.67
CA PHE A 87 -6.48 -8.53 -16.04
C PHE A 87 -6.10 -10.00 -16.25
N ILE A 88 -5.36 -10.59 -15.30
CA ILE A 88 -4.93 -11.99 -15.37
C ILE A 88 -6.09 -12.95 -15.07
N GLU A 89 -6.90 -12.65 -14.06
CA GLU A 89 -8.11 -13.41 -13.72
C GLU A 89 -9.12 -13.44 -14.89
N ALA A 90 -9.20 -12.36 -15.68
CA ALA A 90 -10.06 -12.29 -16.86
C ALA A 90 -9.65 -13.24 -18.00
N PHE A 91 -8.38 -13.65 -18.10
CA PHE A 91 -7.96 -14.65 -19.09
C PHE A 91 -8.33 -16.06 -18.66
N SER A 92 -7.91 -16.45 -17.46
CA SER A 92 -8.15 -17.79 -16.92
C SER A 92 -7.79 -17.86 -15.44
N PRO A 93 -8.65 -18.42 -14.58
CA PRO A 93 -8.32 -18.72 -13.20
C PRO A 93 -7.06 -19.59 -13.06
N ALA A 94 -6.88 -20.58 -13.95
CA ALA A 94 -5.71 -21.47 -13.93
C ALA A 94 -4.41 -20.73 -14.28
N PHE A 95 -4.47 -19.74 -15.17
CA PHE A 95 -3.32 -18.90 -15.46
C PHE A 95 -3.00 -17.95 -14.30
N ALA A 96 -4.01 -17.41 -13.62
CA ALA A 96 -3.82 -16.59 -12.42
C ALA A 96 -3.13 -17.37 -11.29
N GLU A 97 -3.53 -18.62 -11.09
CA GLU A 97 -2.89 -19.53 -10.13
C GLU A 97 -1.43 -19.81 -10.51
N TYR A 98 -1.18 -20.16 -11.77
CA TYR A 98 0.18 -20.39 -12.29
C TYR A 98 1.09 -19.16 -12.13
N VAL A 99 0.63 -17.98 -12.54
CA VAL A 99 1.39 -16.73 -12.40
C VAL A 99 1.76 -16.46 -10.95
N SER A 100 0.86 -16.78 -10.02
CA SER A 100 1.06 -16.61 -8.58
C SER A 100 2.09 -17.61 -8.04
N SER A 101 2.02 -18.88 -8.46
CA SER A 101 2.96 -19.93 -8.03
C SER A 101 4.40 -19.61 -8.43
N ILE A 102 4.59 -19.06 -9.62
CA ILE A 102 5.93 -18.75 -10.18
C ILE A 102 6.44 -17.34 -9.83
N ARG A 103 5.70 -16.59 -8.99
CA ARG A 103 5.98 -15.20 -8.59
C ARG A 103 6.27 -14.28 -9.78
N PHE A 104 5.55 -14.43 -10.88
CA PHE A 104 5.77 -13.59 -12.06
C PHE A 104 5.23 -12.18 -11.78
N ARG A 105 6.07 -11.15 -11.95
CA ARG A 105 5.78 -9.75 -11.58
C ARG A 105 5.77 -8.80 -12.79
N GLU A 106 5.23 -9.26 -13.91
CA GLU A 106 5.03 -8.42 -15.09
C GLU A 106 3.73 -7.62 -14.98
N TYR A 107 3.76 -6.35 -15.35
CA TYR A 107 2.60 -5.44 -15.33
C TYR A 107 2.19 -4.95 -16.71
N ASP A 108 3.05 -5.13 -17.72
CA ASP A 108 2.72 -4.85 -19.11
C ASP A 108 1.64 -5.82 -19.60
N THR A 109 0.51 -5.28 -20.06
CA THR A 109 -0.64 -6.04 -20.51
C THR A 109 -0.38 -6.86 -21.76
N ASP A 110 0.48 -6.37 -22.67
CA ASP A 110 0.81 -7.07 -23.91
C ASP A 110 1.74 -8.24 -23.62
N VAL A 111 2.73 -8.04 -22.73
CA VAL A 111 3.61 -9.13 -22.28
C VAL A 111 2.81 -10.19 -21.52
N LEU A 112 1.85 -9.80 -20.68
CA LEU A 112 0.97 -10.74 -20.00
C LEU A 112 0.09 -11.54 -20.98
N ARG A 113 -0.45 -10.89 -22.02
CA ARG A 113 -1.23 -11.55 -23.06
C ARG A 113 -0.40 -12.57 -23.84
N GLN A 114 0.81 -12.20 -24.25
CA GLN A 114 1.74 -13.12 -24.92
C GLN A 114 2.13 -14.28 -24.00
N SER A 115 2.36 -14.00 -22.71
CA SER A 115 2.66 -15.04 -21.73
C SER A 115 1.50 -16.02 -21.54
N TYR A 116 0.26 -15.53 -21.57
CA TYR A 116 -0.94 -16.36 -21.53
C TYR A 116 -1.04 -17.27 -22.76
N GLN A 117 -0.80 -16.75 -23.97
CA GLN A 117 -0.78 -17.55 -25.20
C GLN A 117 0.26 -18.67 -25.11
N ARG A 118 1.50 -18.34 -24.71
CA ARG A 118 2.57 -19.34 -24.49
C ARG A 118 2.21 -20.36 -23.41
N TYR A 119 1.52 -19.95 -22.34
CA TYR A 119 1.05 -20.85 -21.31
C TYR A 119 0.04 -21.87 -21.86
N ILE A 120 -0.91 -21.44 -22.69
CA ILE A 120 -1.85 -22.36 -23.35
C ILE A 120 -1.10 -23.36 -24.24
N GLU A 121 -0.19 -22.87 -25.08
CA GLU A 121 0.59 -23.70 -26.01
C GLU A 121 1.42 -24.76 -25.27
N VAL A 122 2.15 -24.35 -24.23
CA VAL A 122 2.95 -25.27 -23.41
C VAL A 122 2.05 -26.27 -22.71
N ARG A 123 0.92 -25.82 -22.16
CA ARG A 123 -0.03 -26.71 -21.47
C ARG A 123 -0.63 -27.74 -22.42
N ALA A 124 -0.98 -27.35 -23.65
CA ALA A 124 -1.50 -28.25 -24.66
C ALA A 124 -0.45 -29.31 -25.06
N LYS A 125 0.78 -28.88 -25.39
CA LYS A 125 1.87 -29.80 -25.76
C LYS A 125 2.25 -30.76 -24.64
N LEU A 126 2.36 -30.25 -23.40
CA LEU A 126 2.59 -31.13 -22.25
C LEU A 126 1.43 -32.10 -22.06
N GLY A 127 0.21 -31.65 -22.35
CA GLY A 127 -0.99 -32.46 -22.23
C GLY A 127 -1.04 -33.64 -23.20
N GLU A 128 -0.65 -33.42 -24.46
CA GLU A 128 -0.53 -34.46 -25.49
C GLU A 128 0.43 -35.59 -25.08
N HIS A 129 1.44 -35.27 -24.27
CA HIS A 129 2.43 -36.24 -23.78
C HIS A 129 2.17 -36.73 -22.34
N GLY A 130 1.05 -36.34 -21.71
CA GLY A 130 0.75 -36.70 -20.32
C GLY A 130 1.63 -36.02 -19.26
N LEU A 131 2.37 -34.97 -19.64
CA LEU A 131 3.37 -34.28 -18.82
C LEU A 131 2.84 -33.00 -18.15
N TRP A 132 1.54 -32.92 -17.86
CA TRP A 132 0.87 -31.73 -17.30
C TRP A 132 1.57 -31.17 -16.05
N HIS A 133 2.12 -32.06 -15.21
CA HIS A 133 2.82 -31.69 -13.97
C HIS A 133 4.16 -30.96 -14.20
N HIS A 134 4.71 -31.01 -15.41
CA HIS A 134 6.00 -30.39 -15.75
C HIS A 134 5.91 -28.93 -16.19
N ILE A 135 4.73 -28.32 -16.17
CA ILE A 135 4.53 -26.90 -16.55
C ILE A 135 5.32 -25.94 -15.65
N ASP A 136 5.65 -26.38 -14.44
CA ASP A 136 6.47 -25.65 -13.48
C ASP A 136 7.97 -25.92 -13.60
N SER A 137 8.41 -26.67 -14.61
CA SER A 137 9.82 -26.84 -14.91
C SER A 137 10.48 -25.51 -15.28
N ALA A 138 11.78 -25.36 -14.99
CA ALA A 138 12.53 -24.14 -15.29
C ALA A 138 12.48 -23.74 -16.79
N PRO A 139 12.60 -24.68 -17.76
CA PRO A 139 12.47 -24.35 -19.18
C PRO A 139 11.08 -23.82 -19.55
N CYS A 140 10.01 -24.47 -19.06
CA CYS A 140 8.64 -24.02 -19.32
C CYS A 140 8.38 -22.63 -18.74
N LYS A 141 8.81 -22.40 -17.48
CA LYS A 141 8.71 -21.09 -16.82
C LYS A 141 9.43 -20.00 -17.61
N LYS A 142 10.65 -20.27 -18.08
CA LYS A 142 11.45 -19.32 -18.85
C LYS A 142 10.78 -19.01 -20.20
N PHE A 143 10.33 -20.03 -20.91
CA PHE A 143 9.63 -19.87 -22.18
C PHE A 143 8.32 -19.09 -22.02
N ILE A 144 7.48 -19.44 -21.04
CA ILE A 144 6.21 -18.74 -20.80
C ILE A 144 6.45 -17.26 -20.45
N LYS A 145 7.48 -16.95 -19.65
CA LYS A 145 7.80 -15.56 -19.26
C LYS A 145 8.44 -14.74 -20.39
N THR A 146 9.34 -15.34 -21.16
CA THR A 146 10.26 -14.57 -22.03
C THR A 146 10.18 -14.94 -23.51
N GLY A 147 9.52 -16.05 -23.85
CA GLY A 147 9.49 -16.61 -25.22
C GLY A 147 10.80 -17.29 -25.63
N LYS A 148 11.79 -17.36 -24.74
CA LYS A 148 13.08 -17.99 -24.99
C LYS A 148 13.15 -19.36 -24.31
N MET A 149 13.67 -20.35 -25.02
CA MET A 149 14.09 -21.63 -24.44
C MET A 149 15.36 -21.45 -23.62
#